data_AF-A0A851NS02-F1
#
_entry.id   AF-A0A851NS02-F1
#
_cell.length_a   1.000
_cell.length_b   1.000
_cell.length_c   1.000
_cell.angle_alpha   90.00
_cell.angle_beta   90.00
_cell.angle_gamma   90.00
#
_symmetry.space_group_name_H-M   'P 1'
#
loop_
_entity.id
_entity.type
_entity.pdbx_description
1 polymer ?
#
loop_
_entity_poly.entity_id
_entity_poly.type
_entity_poly.pdbx_seq_one_letter_code
_entity_poly.pdbx_strand_id
1 'polypeptide(L)'
;KVLIDVPPSDLAEELAQSETKIQVLQDTLQQVLDRREEERQSKQLLELYLQALKNEDSVLSKVAESETAPRTEMDVVDTGSSSTGTSAKTALSDQILAVLKGKAAPELCLDSQALELVVKDDRQALAAALSWDKQKAEALQQACDQELCRRLQQVQTLQSLRNTSRGKKALP
;
A
#
# COMPACT_ATOMS: atom_id res chain seq x y z
N LYS A 1 32.85 -19.83 -1.23
CA LYS A 1 32.34 -19.77 -2.63
C LYS A 1 33.21 -20.58 -3.61
N VAL A 2 33.97 -21.58 -3.15
CA VAL A 2 35.08 -22.14 -3.94
C VAL A 2 34.63 -23.11 -5.04
N LEU A 3 33.50 -23.82 -4.90
CA LEU A 3 33.07 -24.82 -5.90
C LEU A 3 32.41 -24.24 -7.17
N ILE A 4 31.99 -22.97 -7.14
CA ILE A 4 31.30 -22.33 -8.28
C ILE A 4 32.30 -21.59 -9.16
N ASP A 5 33.40 -21.12 -8.58
CA ASP A 5 34.45 -20.39 -9.30
C ASP A 5 35.42 -21.34 -10.06
N VAL A 6 35.27 -22.66 -9.90
CA VAL A 6 36.10 -23.69 -10.56
C VAL A 6 35.52 -24.03 -11.94
N PRO A 7 36.35 -24.14 -12.99
CA PRO A 7 35.88 -24.54 -14.32
C PRO A 7 35.11 -25.87 -14.29
N PRO A 8 33.99 -25.99 -15.03
CA PRO A 8 33.18 -27.20 -15.08
C PRO A 8 33.96 -28.39 -15.65
N SER A 9 34.98 -28.15 -16.49
CA SER A 9 35.91 -29.15 -17.03
C SER A 9 36.71 -29.85 -15.93
N ASP A 10 37.35 -29.07 -15.06
CA ASP A 10 38.23 -29.57 -14.01
C ASP A 10 37.41 -30.31 -12.95
N LEU A 11 36.22 -29.78 -12.66
CA LEU A 11 35.29 -30.40 -11.72
C LEU A 11 34.63 -31.67 -12.29
N ALA A 12 34.48 -31.77 -13.60
CA ALA A 12 34.00 -32.98 -14.28
C ALA A 12 35.02 -34.11 -14.30
N GLU A 13 36.31 -33.78 -14.49
CA GLU A 13 37.42 -34.74 -14.38
C GLU A 13 37.53 -35.28 -12.95
N GLU A 14 37.48 -34.42 -11.93
CA GLU A 14 37.56 -34.82 -10.52
C GLU A 14 36.35 -35.66 -10.05
N LEU A 15 35.15 -35.35 -10.54
CA LEU A 15 33.92 -36.06 -10.15
C LEU A 15 33.58 -37.23 -11.08
N ALA A 16 34.39 -37.50 -12.11
CA ALA A 16 34.16 -38.50 -13.15
C ALA A 16 32.74 -38.45 -13.75
N GLN A 17 32.23 -37.23 -13.95
CA GLN A 17 30.88 -36.94 -14.45
C GLN A 17 30.99 -36.19 -15.78
N SER A 18 29.90 -36.15 -16.56
CA SER A 18 29.89 -35.33 -17.77
C SER A 18 29.86 -33.85 -17.40
N GLU A 19 30.62 -33.03 -18.12
CA GLU A 19 30.71 -31.57 -17.95
C GLU A 19 29.33 -30.91 -17.90
N THR A 20 28.39 -31.39 -18.73
CA THR A 20 26.99 -30.93 -18.72
C THR A 20 26.27 -31.14 -17.39
N LYS A 21 26.51 -32.26 -16.69
CA LYS A 21 25.90 -32.54 -15.39
C LYS A 21 26.52 -31.68 -14.29
N ILE A 22 27.83 -31.45 -14.39
CA ILE A 22 28.55 -30.57 -13.47
C ILE A 22 28.13 -29.11 -13.64
N GLN A 23 27.95 -28.64 -14.87
CA GLN A 23 27.43 -27.30 -15.14
C GLN A 23 26.05 -27.10 -14.51
N VAL A 24 25.11 -28.03 -14.72
CA VAL A 24 23.77 -27.96 -14.11
C VAL A 24 23.85 -27.96 -12.58
N LEU A 25 24.77 -28.73 -11.99
CA LEU A 25 24.99 -28.77 -10.55
C LEU A 25 25.53 -27.44 -10.03
N GLN A 26 26.53 -26.85 -10.69
CA GLN A 26 27.08 -25.54 -10.34
C GLN A 26 26.04 -24.43 -10.47
N ASP A 27 25.26 -24.42 -11.55
CA ASP A 27 24.18 -23.46 -11.77
C ASP A 27 23.12 -23.56 -10.67
N THR A 28 22.72 -24.79 -10.31
CA THR A 28 21.74 -25.03 -9.24
C THR A 28 22.30 -24.58 -7.88
N LEU A 29 23.57 -24.86 -7.59
CA LEU A 29 24.22 -24.42 -6.35
C LEU A 29 24.29 -22.90 -6.28
N GLN A 30 24.66 -22.22 -7.36
CA GLN A 30 24.68 -20.76 -7.46
C GLN A 30 23.28 -20.19 -7.20
N GLN A 31 22.25 -20.72 -7.86
CA GLN A 31 20.87 -20.30 -7.66
C GLN A 31 20.40 -20.45 -6.21
N VAL A 32 20.76 -21.56 -5.54
CA VAL A 32 20.39 -21.78 -4.13
C VAL A 32 21.14 -20.80 -3.20
N LEU A 33 22.41 -20.51 -3.49
CA LEU A 33 23.17 -19.53 -2.70
C LEU A 33 22.61 -18.13 -2.86
N ASP A 34 22.30 -17.72 -4.09
CA ASP A 34 21.73 -16.40 -4.38
C ASP A 34 20.37 -16.25 -3.71
N ARG A 35 19.49 -17.25 -3.85
CA ARG A 35 18.19 -17.25 -3.16
C ARG A 35 18.33 -17.14 -1.64
N ARG A 36 19.29 -17.86 -1.03
CA ARG A 36 19.53 -17.74 0.43
C ARG A 36 20.00 -16.35 0.83
N GLU A 37 20.80 -15.72 -0.02
CA GLU A 37 21.29 -14.36 0.24
C GLU A 37 20.17 -13.34 0.09
N GLU A 38 19.33 -13.44 -0.95
CA GLU A 38 18.11 -12.66 -1.10
C GLU A 38 17.17 -12.80 0.11
N GLU A 39 16.98 -14.02 0.62
CA GLU A 39 16.16 -14.27 1.81
C GLU A 39 16.74 -13.60 3.06
N ARG A 40 18.07 -13.57 3.24
CA ARG A 40 18.70 -12.82 4.34
C ARG A 40 18.47 -11.33 4.19
N GLN A 41 18.73 -10.79 3.00
CA GLN A 41 18.58 -9.37 2.71
C GLN A 41 17.14 -8.90 2.92
N SER A 42 16.16 -9.70 2.46
CA SER A 42 14.74 -9.44 2.63
C SER A 42 14.33 -9.41 4.11
N LYS A 43 14.82 -10.37 4.91
CA LYS A 43 14.57 -10.39 6.37
C LYS A 43 15.15 -9.17 7.08
N GLN A 44 16.38 -8.78 6.74
CA GLN A 44 17.02 -7.60 7.32
C GLN A 44 16.24 -6.32 6.98
N LEU A 45 15.78 -6.18 5.74
CA LEU A 45 14.97 -5.04 5.32
C LEU A 45 13.63 -5.00 6.07
N LEU A 46 12.96 -6.15 6.21
CA LEU A 46 11.70 -6.25 6.95
C LEU A 46 11.87 -5.89 8.43
N GLU A 47 12.97 -6.32 9.05
CA GLU A 47 13.29 -5.98 10.44
C GLU A 47 13.47 -4.46 10.61
N LEU A 48 14.20 -3.81 9.69
CA LEU A 48 14.36 -2.35 9.70
C LEU A 48 13.01 -1.64 9.53
N TYR A 49 12.13 -2.13 8.66
CA TYR A 49 10.77 -1.58 8.49
C TYR A 49 9.92 -1.73 9.76
N LEU A 50 9.92 -2.90 10.38
CA LEU A 50 9.20 -3.13 11.64
C LEU A 50 9.75 -2.28 12.78
N GLN A 51 11.07 -2.07 12.83
CA GLN A 51 11.69 -1.18 13.81
C GLN A 51 11.29 0.28 13.58
N ALA A 52 11.22 0.74 12.33
CA ALA A 52 10.75 2.10 12.01
C ALA A 52 9.31 2.32 12.49
N LEU A 53 8.40 1.38 12.21
CA LEU A 53 7.01 1.44 12.70
C LEU A 53 6.94 1.51 14.23
N LYS A 54 7.69 0.65 14.93
CA LYS A 54 7.73 0.66 16.40
C LYS A 54 8.25 1.99 16.95
N ASN A 55 9.22 2.62 16.28
CA ASN A 55 9.75 3.91 16.67
C ASN A 55 8.72 5.03 16.43
N GLU A 56 8.00 5.01 15.31
CA GLU A 56 6.91 5.95 15.02
C GLU A 56 5.79 5.81 16.08
N ASP A 57 5.36 4.58 16.41
CA ASP A 57 4.38 4.32 17.48
C ASP A 57 4.88 4.80 18.85
N SER A 58 6.17 4.61 19.14
CA SER A 58 6.77 5.10 20.39
C SER A 58 6.83 6.64 20.43
N VAL A 59 7.08 7.30 19.31
CA VAL A 59 7.04 8.78 19.22
C VAL A 59 5.61 9.28 19.41
N LEU A 60 4.61 8.65 18.79
CA LEU A 60 3.20 8.99 18.98
C LEU A 60 2.75 8.79 20.43
N SER A 61 3.19 7.70 21.08
CA SER A 61 2.87 7.44 22.49
C SER A 61 3.54 8.44 23.45
N LYS A 62 4.76 8.91 23.14
CA LYS A 62 5.47 9.91 23.97
C LYS A 62 4.91 11.32 23.81
N VAL A 63 4.38 11.67 22.64
CA VAL A 63 3.65 12.93 22.42
C VAL A 63 2.34 12.95 23.19
N ALA A 64 1.67 11.78 23.34
CA ALA A 64 0.46 11.68 24.14
C ALA A 64 0.69 11.82 25.67
N GLU A 65 1.88 11.48 26.19
CA GLU A 65 2.18 11.58 27.64
C GLU A 65 2.86 12.89 28.08
N SER A 66 3.42 13.69 27.16
CA SER A 66 4.04 15.00 27.51
C SER A 66 3.06 16.18 27.62
N GLU A 67 1.78 15.98 27.33
CA GLU A 67 0.73 17.01 27.49
C GLU A 67 -0.10 16.75 28.75
N THR A 68 0.55 16.68 29.92
CA THR A 68 -0.15 16.74 31.22
C THR A 68 0.51 17.74 32.17
N ALA A 69 0.23 19.02 31.92
CA ALA A 69 0.20 20.04 32.97
C ALA A 69 -1.19 20.70 32.96
N PRO A 70 -1.88 20.79 34.11
CA PRO A 70 -3.31 21.08 34.15
C PRO A 70 -3.58 22.59 34.09
N ARG A 71 -4.54 23.00 33.26
CA ARG A 71 -5.28 24.25 33.44
C ARG A 71 -6.78 23.99 33.24
N THR A 72 -7.41 23.67 34.36
CA THR A 72 -8.57 24.39 34.91
C THR A 72 -9.67 24.80 33.92
N GLU A 73 -10.76 24.04 33.99
CA GLU A 73 -12.17 24.48 34.04
C GLU A 73 -12.81 25.12 32.78
N MET A 74 -13.65 24.33 32.09
CA MET A 74 -14.99 24.70 31.60
C MET A 74 -15.70 23.42 31.12
N ASP A 75 -16.44 22.71 31.97
CA ASP A 75 -17.89 22.85 32.26
C ASP A 75 -18.83 22.52 31.06
N VAL A 76 -19.48 21.34 31.18
CA VAL A 76 -20.83 20.87 30.77
C VAL A 76 -21.33 21.29 29.38
N VAL A 77 -21.76 20.37 28.49
CA VAL A 77 -23.09 19.72 28.51
C VAL A 77 -23.08 18.35 27.81
N ASP A 78 -23.64 17.34 28.48
CA ASP A 78 -24.10 16.07 27.91
C ASP A 78 -25.53 16.23 27.39
N THR A 79 -25.83 15.76 26.18
CA THR A 79 -27.16 15.22 25.85
C THR A 79 -27.10 14.47 24.51
N GLY A 80 -27.21 13.15 24.58
CA GLY A 80 -27.24 12.28 23.40
C GLY A 80 -28.48 12.42 22.54
N SER A 81 -28.44 11.83 21.34
CA SER A 81 -29.58 11.11 20.76
C SER A 81 -29.19 10.40 19.48
N SER A 82 -29.75 9.21 19.35
CA SER A 82 -29.85 8.31 18.21
C SER A 82 -30.14 8.99 16.86
N SER A 83 -29.64 8.33 15.80
CA SER A 83 -30.25 8.16 14.47
C SER A 83 -30.85 9.39 13.78
N THR A 84 -30.34 9.74 12.60
CA THR A 84 -31.14 9.75 11.34
C THR A 84 -30.29 10.31 10.20
N GLY A 85 -30.48 9.72 9.02
CA GLY A 85 -29.88 10.20 7.79
C GLY A 85 -30.22 11.66 7.56
N THR A 86 -29.18 12.47 7.40
CA THR A 86 -29.28 13.80 6.81
C THR A 86 -28.12 13.90 5.83
N SER A 87 -28.48 14.16 4.58
CA SER A 87 -27.61 14.51 3.47
C SER A 87 -26.92 15.84 3.80
N ALA A 88 -25.98 15.82 4.73
CA ALA A 88 -25.05 16.90 4.93
C ALA A 88 -24.02 16.81 3.80
N LYS A 89 -23.84 17.90 3.07
CA LYS A 89 -22.76 18.10 2.10
C LYS A 89 -21.46 17.93 2.89
N THR A 90 -20.93 16.71 2.94
CA THR A 90 -19.83 16.35 3.84
C THR A 90 -18.60 17.09 3.38
N ALA A 91 -18.20 18.13 4.11
CA ALA A 91 -16.88 18.70 3.95
C ALA A 91 -15.87 17.55 4.05
N LEU A 92 -14.97 17.46 3.08
CA LEU A 92 -13.92 16.44 3.08
C LEU A 92 -13.18 16.50 4.43
N SER A 93 -12.91 15.35 5.03
CA SER A 93 -12.21 15.31 6.31
C SER A 93 -10.81 15.91 6.17
N ASP A 94 -10.30 16.52 7.24
CA ASP A 94 -8.95 17.13 7.25
C ASP A 94 -7.86 16.15 6.84
N GLN A 95 -8.05 14.86 7.13
CA GLN A 95 -7.17 13.78 6.71
C GLN A 95 -7.12 13.63 5.18
N ILE A 96 -8.27 13.67 4.51
CA ILE A 96 -8.34 13.61 3.03
C ILE A 96 -7.65 14.83 2.44
N LEU A 97 -7.92 16.03 2.97
CA LEU A 97 -7.30 17.27 2.52
C LEU A 97 -5.77 17.27 2.71
N ALA A 98 -5.26 16.71 3.80
CA ALA A 98 -3.83 16.56 4.05
C ALA A 98 -3.16 15.63 3.01
N VAL A 99 -3.80 14.51 2.67
CA VAL A 99 -3.31 13.57 1.64
C VAL A 99 -3.31 14.22 0.26
N LEU A 100 -4.39 14.94 -0.08
CA LEU A 100 -4.51 15.66 -1.35
C LEU A 100 -3.44 16.76 -1.49
N LYS A 101 -3.11 17.49 -0.42
CA LYS A 101 -2.09 18.54 -0.44
C LYS A 101 -0.66 18.02 -0.42
N GLY A 102 -0.40 16.92 0.28
CA GLY A 102 0.97 16.49 0.61
C GLY A 102 1.64 15.55 -0.40
N LYS A 103 0.89 14.91 -1.31
CA LYS A 103 1.42 13.84 -2.17
C LYS A 103 1.40 14.21 -3.66
N ALA A 104 2.36 13.68 -4.41
CA ALA A 104 2.48 13.90 -5.86
C ALA A 104 1.39 13.17 -6.67
N ALA A 105 0.89 12.04 -6.17
CA ALA A 105 -0.19 11.24 -6.76
C ALA A 105 -1.23 10.89 -5.67
N PRO A 106 -2.04 11.86 -5.24
CA PRO A 106 -2.97 11.68 -4.12
C PRO A 106 -4.09 10.68 -4.42
N GLU A 107 -4.50 10.51 -5.68
CA GLU A 107 -5.51 9.56 -6.14
C GLU A 107 -5.15 8.09 -5.84
N LEU A 108 -3.85 7.78 -5.80
CA LEU A 108 -3.38 6.44 -5.48
C LEU A 108 -3.34 6.16 -3.97
N CYS A 109 -3.39 7.20 -3.15
CA CYS A 109 -3.24 7.11 -1.69
C CYS A 109 -4.56 7.12 -0.93
N LEU A 110 -5.65 7.49 -1.59
CA LEU A 110 -6.98 7.46 -1.03
C LEU A 110 -7.60 6.07 -1.20
N ASP A 111 -8.46 5.68 -0.26
CA ASP A 111 -9.32 4.51 -0.42
C ASP A 111 -10.47 4.81 -1.39
N SER A 112 -11.22 3.78 -1.79
CA SER A 112 -12.31 3.95 -2.75
C SER A 112 -13.44 4.85 -2.25
N GLN A 113 -13.68 4.91 -0.93
CA GLN A 113 -14.73 5.74 -0.35
C GLN A 113 -14.33 7.22 -0.33
N ALA A 114 -13.10 7.52 0.04
CA ALA A 114 -12.51 8.85 0.00
C ALA A 114 -12.39 9.36 -1.44
N LEU A 115 -12.01 8.51 -2.40
CA LEU A 115 -12.04 8.86 -3.82
C LEU A 115 -13.44 9.23 -4.28
N GLU A 116 -14.46 8.45 -3.92
CA GLU A 116 -15.85 8.74 -4.26
C GLU A 116 -16.34 10.07 -3.65
N LEU A 117 -15.93 10.39 -2.42
CA LEU A 117 -16.24 11.67 -1.79
C LEU A 117 -15.58 12.85 -2.53
N VAL A 118 -14.30 12.73 -2.91
CA VAL A 118 -13.58 13.75 -3.68
C VAL A 118 -14.19 13.94 -5.08
N VAL A 119 -14.60 12.86 -5.73
CA VAL A 119 -15.25 12.90 -7.06
C VAL A 119 -16.64 13.54 -6.98
N LYS A 120 -17.39 13.30 -5.90
CA LYS A 120 -18.72 13.88 -5.69
C LYS A 120 -18.70 15.31 -5.15
N ASP A 121 -17.58 15.79 -4.64
CA ASP A 121 -17.46 17.13 -4.07
C ASP A 121 -17.52 18.22 -5.15
N ASP A 122 -17.92 19.41 -4.72
CA ASP A 122 -17.99 20.57 -5.60
C ASP A 122 -16.60 21.09 -5.95
N ARG A 123 -16.33 21.29 -7.24
CA ARG A 123 -15.03 21.76 -7.76
C ARG A 123 -14.55 23.06 -7.11
N GLN A 124 -15.47 23.99 -6.84
CA GLN A 124 -15.10 25.28 -6.25
C GLN A 124 -14.81 25.14 -4.75
N ALA A 125 -15.58 24.29 -4.05
CA ALA A 125 -15.32 23.95 -2.66
C ALA A 125 -13.97 23.22 -2.50
N LEU A 126 -13.67 22.25 -3.38
CA LEU A 126 -12.41 21.51 -3.41
C LEU A 126 -11.21 22.45 -3.66
N ALA A 127 -11.31 23.34 -4.64
CA ALA A 127 -10.27 24.32 -4.94
C ALA A 127 -10.00 25.26 -3.75
N ALA A 128 -11.06 25.74 -3.08
CA ALA A 128 -10.95 26.59 -1.91
C ALA A 128 -10.31 25.85 -0.72
N ALA A 129 -10.74 24.62 -0.43
CA ALA A 129 -10.21 23.80 0.66
C ALA A 129 -8.73 23.43 0.43
N LEU A 130 -8.35 23.17 -0.83
CA LEU A 130 -6.98 22.82 -1.21
C LEU A 130 -6.08 24.02 -1.43
N SER A 131 -6.62 25.26 -1.41
CA SER A 131 -5.91 26.48 -1.82
C SER A 131 -5.27 26.32 -3.21
N TRP A 132 -5.95 25.61 -4.12
CA TRP A 132 -5.50 25.34 -5.47
C TRP A 132 -6.32 26.15 -6.48
N ASP A 133 -5.76 26.35 -7.67
CA ASP A 133 -6.50 26.91 -8.79
C ASP A 133 -7.54 25.91 -9.31
N LYS A 134 -8.57 26.44 -9.99
CA LYS A 134 -9.70 25.63 -10.49
C LYS A 134 -9.25 24.56 -11.48
N GLN A 135 -8.23 24.84 -12.30
CA GLN A 135 -7.72 23.90 -13.31
C GLN A 135 -7.00 22.72 -12.64
N LYS A 136 -6.16 23.00 -11.63
CA LYS A 136 -5.47 21.97 -10.85
C LYS A 136 -6.44 21.13 -10.02
N ALA A 137 -7.47 21.73 -9.41
CA ALA A 137 -8.51 21.01 -8.70
C ALA A 137 -9.34 20.12 -9.65
N GLU A 138 -9.64 20.59 -10.86
CA GLU A 138 -10.32 19.81 -11.90
C GLU A 138 -9.46 18.62 -12.37
N ALA A 139 -8.18 18.83 -12.65
CA ALA A 139 -7.26 17.77 -13.02
C ALA A 139 -7.14 16.69 -11.92
N LEU A 140 -7.09 17.11 -10.65
CA LEU A 140 -7.13 16.19 -9.51
C LEU A 140 -8.42 15.37 -9.50
N GLN A 141 -9.57 16.02 -9.61
CA GLN A 141 -10.85 15.33 -9.55
C GLN A 141 -11.03 14.34 -10.71
N GLN A 142 -10.52 14.68 -11.90
CA GLN A 142 -10.46 13.76 -13.05
C GLN A 142 -9.54 12.57 -12.79
N ALA A 143 -8.36 12.79 -12.20
CA ALA A 143 -7.44 11.71 -11.84
C ALA A 143 -8.07 10.78 -10.78
N CYS A 144 -8.76 11.33 -9.79
CA CYS A 144 -9.49 10.54 -8.78
C CYS A 144 -10.63 9.71 -9.41
N ASP A 145 -11.38 10.27 -10.36
CA ASP A 145 -12.46 9.56 -11.05
C ASP A 145 -11.93 8.42 -11.92
N GLN A 146 -10.83 8.65 -12.66
CA GLN A 146 -10.16 7.62 -13.45
C GLN A 146 -9.65 6.46 -12.58
N GLU A 147 -9.01 6.78 -11.46
CA GLU A 147 -8.50 5.77 -10.54
C GLU A 147 -9.64 4.98 -9.89
N LEU A 148 -10.75 5.64 -9.52
CA LEU A 148 -11.93 4.97 -8.99
C LEU A 148 -12.55 4.00 -10.02
N CYS A 149 -12.71 4.46 -11.27
CA CYS A 149 -13.18 3.63 -12.38
C CYS A 149 -12.29 2.40 -12.59
N ARG A 150 -10.96 2.60 -12.57
CA ARG A 150 -9.97 1.51 -12.72
C ARG A 150 -10.13 0.46 -11.62
N ARG A 151 -10.24 0.88 -10.35
CA ARG A 151 -10.43 -0.04 -9.21
C ARG A 151 -11.74 -0.81 -9.31
N LEU A 152 -12.83 -0.14 -9.68
CA LEU A 152 -14.13 -0.78 -9.87
C LEU A 152 -14.09 -1.83 -10.99
N GLN A 153 -13.45 -1.51 -12.12
CA GLN A 153 -13.28 -2.44 -13.23
C GLN A 153 -12.43 -3.67 -12.82
N GLN A 154 -11.38 -3.48 -12.03
CA GLN A 154 -10.58 -4.58 -11.50
C GLN A 154 -11.40 -5.52 -10.61
N VAL A 155 -12.24 -4.97 -9.74
CA VAL A 155 -13.13 -5.80 -8.90
C VAL A 155 -14.14 -6.55 -9.75
N GLN A 156 -14.75 -5.90 -10.74
CA GLN A 156 -15.72 -6.53 -11.64
C GLN A 156 -15.11 -7.66 -12.48
N THR A 157 -13.91 -7.45 -13.02
CA THR A 157 -13.20 -8.49 -13.80
C THR A 157 -12.86 -9.70 -12.92
N LEU A 158 -12.37 -9.49 -11.70
CA LEU A 158 -12.10 -10.56 -10.75
C LEU A 158 -13.37 -11.32 -10.35
N GLN A 159 -14.48 -10.62 -10.11
CA GLN A 159 -15.77 -11.24 -9.85
C GLN A 159 -16.25 -12.08 -11.04
N SER A 160 -16.07 -11.57 -12.27
CA SER A 160 -16.41 -12.29 -13.50
C SER A 160 -15.58 -13.57 -13.65
N LEU A 161 -14.26 -13.50 -13.44
CA LEU A 161 -13.38 -14.65 -13.45
C LEU A 161 -13.74 -15.67 -12.35
N ARG A 162 -14.08 -15.22 -11.15
CA ARG A 162 -14.55 -16.09 -10.06
C ARG A 162 -15.85 -16.81 -10.40
N ASN A 163 -16.78 -16.13 -11.05
CA ASN A 163 -18.05 -16.73 -11.48
C ASN A 163 -17.81 -17.81 -12.54
N THR A 164 -16.93 -17.55 -13.51
CA THR A 164 -16.58 -18.56 -14.53
C THR A 164 -15.81 -19.75 -13.94
N SER A 165 -14.96 -19.54 -12.93
CA SER A 165 -14.22 -20.63 -12.27
C SER A 165 -15.10 -21.49 -11.38
N ARG A 166 -16.09 -20.90 -10.70
CA ARG A 166 -17.13 -21.65 -9.95
C ARG A 166 -18.07 -22.42 -10.86
N GLY A 167 -18.45 -21.87 -12.02
CA GLY A 167 -19.29 -22.56 -13.00
C GLY A 167 -18.64 -23.82 -13.61
N LYS A 168 -17.30 -23.89 -13.68
CA LYS A 168 -16.58 -25.06 -14.19
C LYS A 168 -16.50 -26.26 -13.23
N LYS A 169 -16.86 -26.10 -11.95
CA LYS A 169 -16.93 -27.21 -10.99
C LYS A 169 -18.30 -27.91 -10.93
N ALA A 170 -19.25 -27.48 -11.75
CA ALA A 170 -20.57 -28.08 -11.86
C ALA A 170 -20.72 -28.79 -13.21
N LEU A 171 -20.09 -29.96 -13.34
CA LEU A 171 -20.59 -30.99 -14.27
C LEU A 171 -20.67 -32.32 -13.49
N PRO A 172 -21.79 -33.07 -13.59
CA PRO A 172 -21.91 -34.42 -13.06
C PRO A 172 -21.06 -35.43 -13.83
#